data_AF-A0A382NT11-F1
#
_entry.id   AF-A0A382NT11-F1
#
_cell.length_a   1.000
_cell.length_b   1.000
_cell.length_c   1.000
_cell.angle_alpha   90.00
_cell.angle_beta   90.00
_cell.angle_gamma   90.00
#
_symmetry.space_group_name_H-M   'P 1'
#
loop_
_entity.id
_entity.type
_entity.pdbx_description
1 polymer ?
#
loop_
_entity_poly.entity_id
_entity_poly.type
_entity_poly.pdbx_seq_one_letter_code
_entity_poly.pdbx_strand_id
1 'polypeptide(L)'
;PIHILIGELDNWVPAVACEDLVADMKAADAEANVTVYPNAHHSFDRLKPPEVMDNGYILTDCRFRMRADGAILMNFFDIPMITPLRQKIALALCASRGPTFGGNLKARDAAFKFSKQFMAENLLINTNGK
;
A
#
# COMPACT_ATOMS: atom_id res chain seq x y z
N PRO A 1 -0.67 16.61 -6.18
CA PRO A 1 -1.16 15.28 -6.58
C PRO A 1 -0.42 14.13 -5.86
N ILE A 2 -1.18 13.09 -5.48
CA ILE A 2 -0.67 11.82 -4.95
C ILE A 2 -1.21 10.69 -5.82
N HIS A 3 -0.38 9.70 -6.16
CA HIS A 3 -0.83 8.51 -6.89
C HIS A 3 -0.21 7.25 -6.31
N ILE A 4 -1.05 6.29 -5.91
CA ILE A 4 -0.62 5.01 -5.35
C ILE A 4 -0.62 3.95 -6.44
N LEU A 5 0.45 3.15 -6.50
CA LEU A 5 0.60 2.02 -7.42
C LEU A 5 0.68 0.74 -6.59
N ILE A 6 -0.26 -0.17 -6.75
CA ILE A 6 -0.34 -1.39 -5.93
C ILE A 6 -0.76 -2.62 -6.75
N GLY A 7 -0.37 -3.80 -6.31
CA GLY A 7 -0.77 -5.06 -6.92
C GLY A 7 -2.11 -5.57 -6.37
N GLU A 8 -2.96 -6.09 -7.24
CA GLU A 8 -4.28 -6.68 -6.90
C GLU A 8 -4.18 -7.83 -5.89
N LEU A 9 -3.11 -8.62 -5.98
CA LEU A 9 -2.87 -9.82 -5.17
C LEU A 9 -1.88 -9.57 -4.04
N ASP A 10 -1.60 -8.31 -3.69
CA ASP A 10 -0.80 -8.00 -2.51
C ASP A 10 -1.56 -8.44 -1.25
N ASN A 11 -1.10 -9.53 -0.63
CA ASN A 11 -1.63 -10.00 0.65
C ASN A 11 -0.73 -9.60 1.83
N TRP A 12 0.41 -8.97 1.57
CA TRP A 12 1.26 -8.39 2.59
C TRP A 12 0.64 -7.09 3.10
N VAL A 13 0.23 -6.20 2.20
CA VAL A 13 -0.55 -4.99 2.48
C VAL A 13 -1.61 -4.83 1.37
N PRO A 14 -2.88 -5.17 1.62
CA PRO A 14 -3.92 -5.25 0.58
C PRO A 14 -4.22 -3.95 -0.17
N ALA A 15 -4.48 -4.07 -1.47
CA ALA A 15 -4.88 -2.97 -2.36
C ALA A 15 -6.07 -2.15 -1.83
N VAL A 16 -7.05 -2.82 -1.24
CA VAL A 16 -8.25 -2.18 -0.68
C VAL A 16 -7.90 -1.11 0.38
N ALA A 17 -6.79 -1.25 1.12
CA ALA A 17 -6.38 -0.22 2.08
C ALA A 17 -5.92 1.08 1.39
N CYS A 18 -5.32 0.96 0.21
CA CYS A 18 -4.95 2.11 -0.61
C CYS A 18 -6.16 2.75 -1.28
N GLU A 19 -7.15 1.95 -1.69
CA GLU A 19 -8.41 2.45 -2.25
C GLU A 19 -9.20 3.26 -1.20
N ASP A 20 -9.32 2.72 0.02
CA ASP A 20 -9.95 3.41 1.16
C ASP A 20 -9.26 4.76 1.44
N LEU A 21 -7.92 4.76 1.51
CA LEU A 21 -7.13 5.98 1.75
C LEU A 21 -7.35 7.02 0.65
N VAL A 22 -7.36 6.61 -0.63
CA VAL A 22 -7.60 7.53 -1.74
C VAL A 22 -9.03 8.08 -1.70
N ALA A 23 -10.02 7.28 -1.30
CA ALA A 23 -11.38 7.75 -1.10
C ALA A 23 -11.46 8.82 0.00
N ASP A 24 -10.83 8.58 1.15
CA ASP A 24 -10.76 9.55 2.27
C ASP A 24 -10.07 10.86 1.84
N MET A 25 -8.96 10.77 1.10
CA MET A 25 -8.24 11.93 0.59
C MET A 25 -9.10 12.75 -0.39
N LYS A 26 -9.81 12.08 -1.31
CA LYS A 26 -10.73 12.75 -2.24
C LYS A 26 -11.89 13.42 -1.51
N ALA A 27 -12.42 12.79 -0.46
CA ALA A 27 -13.47 13.39 0.38
C ALA A 27 -12.99 14.64 1.14
N ALA A 28 -11.66 14.79 1.31
CA ALA A 28 -11.00 15.97 1.86
C ALA A 28 -10.46 16.93 0.77
N ASP A 29 -11.01 16.87 -0.45
CA ASP A 29 -10.64 17.70 -1.61
C ASP A 29 -9.17 17.57 -2.07
N ALA A 30 -8.48 16.50 -1.67
CA ALA A 30 -7.11 16.25 -2.14
C ALA A 30 -7.10 15.55 -3.51
N GLU A 31 -6.17 15.98 -4.36
CA GLU A 31 -5.89 15.32 -5.63
C GLU A 31 -5.10 14.02 -5.42
N ALA A 32 -5.81 12.92 -5.20
CA ALA A 32 -5.25 11.60 -4.97
C ALA A 32 -5.85 10.55 -5.93
N ASN A 33 -5.05 9.58 -6.38
CA ASN A 33 -5.52 8.48 -7.22
C ASN A 33 -4.79 7.17 -6.88
N VAL A 34 -5.33 6.04 -7.33
CA VAL A 34 -4.72 4.72 -7.17
C VAL A 34 -4.84 3.94 -8.47
N THR A 35 -3.82 3.13 -8.78
CA THR A 35 -3.87 2.11 -9.83
C THR A 35 -3.58 0.76 -9.22
N VAL A 36 -4.53 -0.16 -9.38
CA VAL A 36 -4.40 -1.55 -8.98
C VAL A 36 -4.01 -2.38 -10.19
N TYR A 37 -2.84 -3.02 -10.14
CA TYR A 37 -2.32 -3.84 -11.24
C TYR A 37 -2.81 -5.29 -11.12
N PRO A 38 -3.50 -5.83 -12.15
CA PRO A 38 -4.10 -7.14 -12.08
C PRO A 38 -3.04 -8.24 -12.00
N ASN A 39 -3.31 -9.28 -11.21
CA ASN A 39 -2.42 -10.43 -10.98
C ASN A 39 -1.02 -10.06 -10.45
N ALA A 40 -0.87 -8.91 -9.81
CA ALA A 40 0.41 -8.45 -9.29
C ALA A 40 0.43 -8.54 -7.76
N HIS A 41 1.55 -9.01 -7.18
CA HIS A 41 1.72 -9.16 -5.74
C HIS A 41 2.48 -7.98 -5.13
N HIS A 42 2.79 -8.07 -3.84
CA HIS A 42 3.79 -7.20 -3.22
C HIS A 42 5.10 -7.24 -4.01
N SER A 43 5.79 -6.11 -4.15
CA SER A 43 7.03 -6.02 -4.94
C SER A 43 6.90 -6.48 -6.41
N PHE A 44 5.75 -6.18 -7.05
CA PHE A 44 5.49 -6.50 -8.46
C PHE A 44 6.52 -5.93 -9.44
N ASP A 45 7.27 -4.92 -9.01
CA ASP A 45 8.34 -4.31 -9.78
C ASP A 45 9.64 -5.14 -9.73
N ARG A 46 9.73 -6.26 -9.02
CA ARG A 46 10.93 -7.11 -9.09
C ARG A 46 11.07 -7.80 -10.45
N LEU A 47 12.30 -8.21 -10.78
CA LEU A 47 12.56 -9.08 -11.94
C LEU A 47 12.34 -10.57 -11.63
N LYS A 48 12.48 -10.96 -10.37
CA LYS A 48 12.30 -12.34 -9.93
C LYS A 48 10.81 -12.71 -9.92
N PRO A 49 10.43 -13.96 -10.23
CA PRO A 49 9.05 -14.41 -10.11
C PRO A 49 8.55 -14.33 -8.65
N PRO A 50 7.23 -14.41 -8.42
CA PRO A 50 6.65 -14.47 -7.08
C PRO A 50 7.19 -15.65 -6.26
N GLU A 51 7.49 -15.38 -4.99
CA GLU A 51 7.92 -16.34 -3.98
C GLU A 51 7.16 -16.08 -2.66
N VAL A 52 7.10 -17.10 -1.79
CA VAL A 52 6.47 -16.99 -0.46
C VAL A 52 7.51 -16.57 0.57
N MET A 53 7.18 -15.62 1.43
CA MET A 53 7.99 -15.30 2.61
C MET A 53 7.38 -15.93 3.86
N ASP A 54 7.83 -17.13 4.24
CA ASP A 54 7.24 -17.93 5.33
C ASP A 54 7.02 -17.15 6.63
N ASN A 55 7.98 -16.30 7.02
CA ASN A 55 7.89 -15.52 8.26
C ASN A 55 7.26 -14.14 8.09
N GLY A 56 6.91 -13.74 6.87
CA GLY A 56 6.21 -12.47 6.61
C GLY A 56 4.77 -12.52 7.15
N TYR A 57 4.18 -11.36 7.41
CA TYR A 57 2.77 -11.26 7.79
C TYR A 57 1.89 -11.12 6.56
N ILE A 58 0.73 -11.78 6.59
CA ILE A 58 -0.41 -11.48 5.73
C ILE A 58 -1.33 -10.56 6.53
N LEU A 59 -1.62 -9.36 6.00
CA LEU A 59 -2.39 -8.33 6.71
C LEU A 59 -3.81 -8.12 6.13
N THR A 60 -4.29 -9.04 5.31
CA THR A 60 -5.63 -8.97 4.67
C THR A 60 -6.75 -8.69 5.68
N ASP A 61 -6.72 -9.36 6.83
CA ASP A 61 -7.74 -9.23 7.87
C ASP A 61 -7.36 -8.23 8.97
N CYS A 62 -6.22 -7.54 8.83
CA CYS A 62 -5.73 -6.57 9.80
C CYS A 62 -6.04 -5.15 9.37
N ARG A 63 -7.20 -4.63 9.80
CA ARG A 63 -7.57 -3.21 9.67
C ARG A 63 -7.66 -2.58 11.04
N PHE A 64 -7.02 -1.42 11.20
CA PHE A 64 -6.96 -0.72 12.47
C PHE A 64 -7.30 0.75 12.29
N ARG A 65 -7.91 1.35 13.32
CA ARG A 65 -8.19 2.78 13.35
C ARG A 65 -6.96 3.55 13.79
N MET A 66 -6.71 4.70 13.18
CA MET A 66 -5.62 5.59 13.56
C MET A 66 -6.17 6.87 14.19
N ARG A 67 -5.57 7.30 15.29
CA ARG A 67 -5.84 8.59 15.93
C ARG A 67 -5.14 9.73 15.19
N ALA A 68 -5.56 10.96 15.45
CA ALA A 68 -4.95 12.18 14.88
C ALA A 68 -3.46 12.36 15.24
N ASP A 69 -2.99 11.76 16.34
CA ASP A 69 -1.57 11.76 16.73
C ASP A 69 -0.76 10.61 16.10
N GLY A 70 -1.35 9.86 15.16
CA GLY A 70 -0.72 8.74 14.47
C GLY A 70 -0.73 7.43 15.25
N ALA A 71 -1.29 7.38 16.47
CA ALA A 71 -1.39 6.14 17.22
C ALA A 71 -2.44 5.20 16.60
N ILE A 72 -2.00 4.01 16.20
CA ILE A 72 -2.87 2.92 15.73
C ILE A 72 -3.51 2.23 16.93
N LEU A 73 -4.81 1.97 16.85
CA LEU A 73 -5.60 1.38 17.92
C LEU A 73 -5.89 -0.09 17.64
N MET A 74 -5.80 -0.92 18.69
CA MET A 74 -6.36 -2.27 18.67
C MET A 74 -7.87 -2.21 18.40
N ASN A 75 -8.39 -3.17 17.66
CA ASN A 75 -9.84 -3.29 17.40
C ASN A 75 -10.65 -3.65 18.65
N PHE A 76 -9.98 -4.01 19.75
CA PHE A 76 -10.59 -4.27 21.05
C PHE A 76 -10.11 -3.20 22.06
N PHE A 77 -11.06 -2.60 22.78
CA PHE A 77 -10.83 -1.60 23.84
C PHE A 77 -10.05 -0.33 23.43
N ASP A 78 -9.88 -0.04 22.13
CA ASP A 78 -9.18 1.16 21.62
C ASP A 78 -7.78 1.38 22.24
N ILE A 79 -7.06 0.29 22.54
CA ILE A 79 -5.73 0.37 23.17
C ILE A 79 -4.68 0.78 22.12
N PRO A 80 -3.88 1.83 22.37
CA PRO A 80 -2.83 2.26 21.43
C PRO A 80 -1.70 1.24 21.29
N MET A 81 -1.42 0.85 20.03
CA MET A 81 -0.34 -0.06 19.60
C MET A 81 1.02 0.65 19.48
N ILE A 82 1.39 1.43 20.50
CA ILE A 82 2.61 2.25 20.54
C ILE A 82 3.82 1.53 21.14
N THR A 83 3.69 0.23 21.47
CA THR A 83 4.81 -0.58 21.95
C THR A 83 4.91 -1.90 21.18
N PRO A 84 6.11 -2.49 21.05
CA PRO A 84 6.29 -3.76 20.32
C PRO A 84 5.43 -4.91 20.86
N LEU A 85 5.25 -5.00 22.19
CA LEU A 85 4.41 -6.03 22.81
C LEU A 85 2.95 -5.90 22.38
N ARG A 86 2.41 -4.68 22.42
CA ARG A 86 1.02 -4.40 22.01
C ARG A 86 0.82 -4.65 20.52
N GLN A 87 1.77 -4.25 19.69
CA GLN A 87 1.72 -4.53 18.25
C GLN A 87 1.67 -6.03 17.96
N LYS A 88 2.50 -6.83 18.64
CA LYS A 88 2.49 -8.28 18.51
C LYS A 88 1.16 -8.90 18.94
N ILE A 89 0.58 -8.45 20.06
CA ILE A 89 -0.73 -8.93 20.51
C ILE A 89 -1.81 -8.61 19.47
N ALA A 90 -1.86 -7.38 18.97
CA ALA A 90 -2.85 -6.98 17.97
C ALA A 90 -2.72 -7.78 16.67
N LEU A 91 -1.50 -7.92 16.16
CA LEU A 91 -1.23 -8.69 14.95
C LEU A 91 -1.53 -10.18 15.14
N ALA A 92 -1.31 -10.75 16.34
CA ALA A 92 -1.61 -12.16 16.59
C ALA A 92 -3.11 -12.51 16.48
N LEU A 93 -4.00 -11.51 16.51
CA LEU A 93 -5.46 -11.72 16.40
C LEU A 93 -5.99 -11.71 14.97
N CYS A 94 -5.24 -11.17 14.01
CA CYS A 94 -5.71 -10.99 12.62
C CYS A 94 -4.69 -11.41 11.56
N ALA A 95 -3.39 -11.37 11.86
CA ALA A 95 -2.36 -11.59 10.86
C ALA A 95 -2.10 -13.08 10.68
N SER A 96 -2.03 -13.50 9.42
CA SER A 96 -1.52 -14.83 9.03
C SER A 96 -0.05 -14.74 8.61
N ARG A 97 0.53 -15.86 8.15
CA ARG A 97 1.93 -15.95 7.71
C ARG A 97 2.03 -16.36 6.24
N GLY A 98 3.17 -16.06 5.62
CA GLY A 98 3.47 -16.50 4.25
C GLY A 98 2.90 -15.61 3.14
N PRO A 99 3.06 -14.27 3.17
CA PRO A 99 2.67 -13.44 2.03
C PRO A 99 3.46 -13.83 0.78
N THR A 100 2.83 -13.64 -0.38
CA THR A 100 3.48 -13.81 -1.69
C THR A 100 3.94 -12.46 -2.19
N PHE A 101 5.18 -12.40 -2.68
CA PHE A 101 5.78 -11.19 -3.23
C PHE A 101 6.67 -11.53 -4.41
N GLY A 102 6.81 -10.61 -5.36
CA GLY A 102 7.68 -10.76 -6.51
C GLY A 102 7.07 -10.22 -7.78
N GLY A 103 7.85 -10.34 -8.84
CA GLY A 103 7.70 -9.60 -10.08
C GLY A 103 6.47 -9.97 -10.91
N ASN A 104 5.96 -8.96 -11.61
CA ASN A 104 5.00 -9.09 -12.70
C ASN A 104 5.45 -8.14 -13.81
N LEU A 105 5.97 -8.69 -14.92
CA LEU A 105 6.60 -7.90 -16.00
C LEU A 105 5.64 -6.84 -16.57
N LYS A 106 4.37 -7.20 -16.77
CA LYS A 106 3.36 -6.28 -17.30
C LYS A 106 3.07 -5.12 -16.33
N ALA A 107 2.90 -5.44 -15.04
CA ALA A 107 2.67 -4.42 -14.01
C ALA A 107 3.89 -3.52 -13.81
N ARG A 108 5.11 -4.11 -13.82
CA ARG A 108 6.37 -3.38 -13.75
C ARG A 108 6.50 -2.37 -14.89
N ASP A 109 6.35 -2.80 -16.13
CA ASP A 109 6.49 -1.91 -17.30
C ASP A 109 5.46 -0.77 -17.27
N ALA A 110 4.21 -1.08 -16.91
CA ALA A 110 3.15 -0.10 -16.75
C ALA A 110 3.46 0.90 -15.63
N ALA A 111 3.91 0.43 -14.46
CA ALA A 111 4.26 1.26 -13.33
C ALA A 111 5.45 2.19 -13.61
N PHE A 112 6.50 1.70 -14.27
CA PHE A 112 7.64 2.54 -14.66
C PHE A 112 7.23 3.61 -15.68
N LYS A 113 6.41 3.25 -16.66
CA LYS A 113 5.87 4.22 -17.63
C LYS A 113 5.02 5.27 -16.94
N PHE A 114 4.09 4.85 -16.08
CA PHE A 114 3.23 5.75 -15.32
C PHE A 114 4.05 6.70 -14.44
N SER A 115 4.96 6.18 -13.61
CA SER A 115 5.76 6.99 -12.70
C SER A 115 6.61 8.01 -13.45
N LYS A 116 7.20 7.65 -14.59
CA LYS A 116 7.96 8.60 -15.42
C LYS A 116 7.07 9.73 -15.93
N GLN A 117 5.87 9.42 -16.42
CA GLN A 117 4.91 10.40 -16.91
C GLN A 117 4.42 11.30 -15.78
N PHE A 118 3.98 10.72 -14.66
CA PHE A 118 3.49 11.46 -13.49
C PHE A 118 4.54 12.45 -12.97
N MET A 119 5.80 12.04 -12.86
CA MET A 119 6.88 12.92 -12.42
C MET A 119 7.17 14.03 -13.44
N ALA A 120 7.13 13.71 -14.75
CA ALA A 120 7.32 14.72 -15.79
C ALA A 120 6.23 15.79 -15.75
N GLU A 121 4.97 15.40 -15.63
CA GLU A 121 3.83 16.32 -15.61
C GLU A 121 3.81 17.22 -14.37
N ASN A 122 4.31 16.73 -13.23
CA ASN A 122 4.14 17.40 -11.94
C ASN A 122 5.41 18.02 -11.34
N LEU A 123 6.59 17.64 -11.81
CA LEU A 123 7.87 18.17 -11.30
C LEU A 123 8.72 18.83 -12.38
N LEU A 124 8.59 18.40 -13.62
CA LEU A 124 9.32 19.00 -14.74
C LEU A 124 8.46 20.11 -15.34
N ILE A 125 8.33 21.22 -14.60
CA ILE A 125 7.82 22.46 -15.19
C ILE A 125 8.69 22.78 -16.40
N ASN A 126 8.06 22.91 -17.57
CA ASN A 126 8.68 23.55 -18.74
C ASN A 126 9.28 24.88 -18.28
N THR A 127 10.60 25.01 -18.32
CA THR A 127 11.32 26.29 -18.12
C THR A 127 11.06 27.29 -19.26
N ASN A 128 9.96 27.14 -19.99
CA ASN A 128 9.53 28.02 -21.06
C ASN A 128 8.03 28.29 -20.91
N GLY A 129 7.66 29.44 -20.32
CA GLY A 129 6.35 30.02 -20.59
C GLY A 129 5.54 30.58 -19.42
N LYS A 130 6.14 31.37 -18.52
CA LYS A 130 5.69 32.71 -18.11
C LYS A 130 6.59 33.26 -17.02
#